data_AF-A0A1X7TY35-F1
#
_entry.id   AF-A0A1X7TY35-F1
#
_cell.length_a   1.000
_cell.length_b   1.000
_cell.length_c   1.000
_cell.angle_alpha   90.00
_cell.angle_beta   90.00
_cell.angle_gamma   90.00
#
_symmetry.space_group_name_H-M   'P 1'
#
loop_
_entity.id
_entity.type
_entity.pdbx_description
1 polymer ?
#
loop_
_entity_poly.entity_id
_entity_poly.type
_entity_poly.pdbx_seq_one_letter_code
_entity_poly.pdbx_strand_id
1 'polypeptide(L)'
;MSDSCASNDFSDEGSSASEEERTDGSANGIEPFMYEPEATESSSGTDDSDDDSDPEGRLGNTNWCQCGHCIPMPTVRECCCCLDISQVVTKMNEPTVTVNCITTHPGFHNVCLDMWVLQAAYYVYRQQYSAHTHQGHIHE
;
A
#
# COMPACT_ATOMS: atom_id res chain seq x y z
N MET A 1 -20.61 -49.07 2.91
CA MET A 1 -20.11 -49.15 4.30
C MET A 1 -19.91 -47.72 4.72
N SER A 2 -20.88 -47.23 5.48
CA SER A 2 -21.08 -45.83 5.83
C SER A 2 -21.04 -45.77 7.35
N ASP A 3 -20.05 -45.08 7.89
CA ASP A 3 -20.03 -44.73 9.31
C ASP A 3 -19.59 -43.27 9.43
N SER A 4 -20.59 -42.45 9.75
CA SER A 4 -20.53 -41.05 10.13
C SER A 4 -19.94 -40.95 11.53
N CYS A 5 -18.90 -40.13 11.74
CA CYS A 5 -18.44 -39.80 13.09
C CYS A 5 -19.21 -38.59 13.63
N ALA A 6 -19.75 -38.78 14.83
CA ALA A 6 -20.70 -37.94 15.51
C ALA A 6 -20.10 -36.63 16.03
N SER A 7 -20.95 -35.61 16.05
CA SER A 7 -20.77 -34.31 16.67
C SER A 7 -20.55 -34.43 18.18
N ASN A 8 -19.52 -33.78 18.71
CA ASN A 8 -19.40 -33.51 20.15
C ASN A 8 -19.88 -32.08 20.42
N ASP A 9 -21.08 -32.00 20.97
CA ASP A 9 -21.68 -30.82 21.60
C ASP A 9 -20.98 -30.59 22.95
N PHE A 10 -20.30 -29.46 23.11
CA PHE A 10 -19.74 -29.03 24.40
C PHE A 10 -20.48 -27.76 24.82
N SER A 11 -21.55 -27.98 25.59
CA SER A 11 -22.25 -26.93 26.32
C SER A 11 -21.55 -26.72 27.67
N ASP A 12 -20.97 -25.55 27.91
CA ASP A 12 -20.51 -25.12 29.23
C ASP A 12 -21.37 -23.95 29.72
N GLU A 13 -21.97 -24.16 30.89
CA GLU A 13 -23.00 -23.33 31.49
C GLU A 13 -22.40 -22.19 32.30
N GLY A 14 -23.10 -21.04 32.31
CA GLY A 14 -22.52 -19.74 32.64
C GLY A 14 -22.24 -19.41 34.10
N SER A 15 -21.80 -18.17 34.30
CA SER A 15 -22.07 -17.42 35.51
C SER A 15 -22.14 -15.92 35.22
N SER A 16 -23.30 -15.35 35.53
CA SER A 16 -23.60 -13.91 35.55
C SER A 16 -23.53 -13.42 37.00
N ALA A 17 -22.90 -12.27 37.25
CA ALA A 17 -23.29 -11.36 38.34
C ALA A 17 -22.51 -10.03 38.29
N SER A 18 -23.26 -8.97 37.96
CA SER A 18 -23.29 -7.63 38.57
C SER A 18 -22.00 -6.81 38.80
N GLU A 19 -21.97 -5.73 38.03
CA GLU A 19 -21.60 -4.34 38.36
C GLU A 19 -21.27 -4.04 39.84
N GLU A 20 -20.06 -3.54 40.08
CA GLU A 20 -19.77 -2.69 41.23
C GLU A 20 -19.11 -1.38 40.74
N GLU A 21 -19.90 -0.32 40.84
CA GLU A 21 -19.50 1.07 40.69
C GLU A 21 -18.51 1.46 41.82
N ARG A 22 -17.40 2.09 41.47
CA ARG A 22 -16.53 2.81 42.41
C ARG A 22 -16.44 4.25 41.91
N THR A 23 -17.11 5.14 42.63
CA THR A 23 -17.15 6.58 42.39
C THR A 23 -15.90 7.30 42.93
N ASP A 24 -15.58 8.40 42.25
CA ASP A 24 -14.88 9.61 42.73
C ASP A 24 -13.36 9.73 42.52
N GLY A 25 -12.98 10.75 41.73
CA GLY A 25 -11.60 11.26 41.69
C GLY A 25 -11.14 11.85 40.36
N SER A 26 -11.55 13.09 40.07
CA SER A 26 -11.06 13.98 39.00
C SER A 26 -11.51 13.65 37.57
N ALA A 27 -12.65 14.23 37.19
CA ALA A 27 -12.96 14.53 35.80
C ALA A 27 -11.94 15.54 35.28
N ASN A 28 -10.75 15.07 34.90
CA ASN A 28 -9.87 15.81 34.01
C ASN A 28 -10.57 15.79 32.65
N GLY A 29 -11.35 16.83 32.39
CA GLY A 29 -12.16 16.99 31.19
C GLY A 29 -11.32 16.77 29.94
N ILE A 30 -11.52 15.62 29.31
CA ILE A 30 -11.10 15.42 27.93
C ILE A 30 -12.27 15.99 27.13
N GLU A 31 -12.23 17.31 26.91
CA GLU A 31 -13.15 17.93 25.98
C GLU A 31 -12.87 17.38 24.57
N PRO A 32 -13.90 16.95 23.83
CA PRO A 32 -13.73 16.63 22.41
C PRO A 32 -13.12 17.83 21.68
N PHE A 33 -12.38 17.60 20.59
CA PHE A 33 -11.77 18.62 19.70
C PHE A 33 -10.66 19.54 20.28
N MET A 34 -9.98 19.17 21.37
CA MET A 34 -8.83 19.96 21.87
C MET A 34 -7.53 19.85 21.05
N TYR A 35 -7.55 19.13 19.92
CA TYR A 35 -6.43 19.03 18.97
C TYR A 35 -6.92 19.09 17.52
N GLU A 36 -7.75 20.07 17.18
CA GLU A 36 -7.75 20.56 15.80
C GLU A 36 -6.67 21.64 15.68
N PRO A 37 -5.67 21.46 14.79
CA PRO A 37 -4.66 22.49 14.57
C PRO A 37 -5.35 23.77 14.09
N GLU A 38 -5.02 24.90 14.71
CA GLU A 38 -5.44 26.20 14.19
C GLU A 38 -4.80 26.35 12.80
N ALA A 39 -5.63 26.41 11.76
CA ALA A 39 -5.15 26.76 10.44
C ALA A 39 -4.62 28.19 10.53
N THR A 40 -3.30 28.33 10.73
CA THR A 40 -2.67 29.64 10.58
C THR A 40 -2.96 30.07 9.15
N GLU A 41 -3.56 31.24 8.95
CA GLU A 41 -3.80 31.84 7.64
C GLU A 41 -2.50 32.24 6.93
N SER A 42 -1.43 31.47 7.10
CA SER A 42 -0.43 31.31 6.04
C SER A 42 -1.01 30.31 5.05
N SER A 43 -1.94 30.81 4.22
CA SER A 43 -2.15 30.27 2.89
C SER A 43 -0.89 30.52 2.05
N SER A 44 0.25 29.97 2.47
CA SER A 44 1.23 29.50 1.52
C SER A 44 0.64 28.22 0.99
N GLY A 45 -0.36 28.37 0.10
CA GLY A 45 -0.55 27.37 -0.92
C GLY A 45 0.82 27.24 -1.55
N THR A 46 1.53 26.17 -1.22
CA THR A 46 2.46 25.60 -2.17
C THR A 46 1.55 25.28 -3.34
N ASP A 47 1.46 26.23 -4.27
CA ASP A 47 1.19 25.94 -5.66
C ASP A 47 2.22 24.84 -5.99
N ASP A 48 1.84 23.58 -5.76
CA ASP A 48 2.20 22.49 -6.64
C ASP A 48 1.57 22.87 -7.98
N SER A 49 2.14 23.91 -8.60
CA SER A 49 2.12 24.06 -10.03
C SER A 49 2.90 22.84 -10.50
N ASP A 50 2.19 21.74 -10.66
CA ASP A 50 2.59 20.63 -11.50
C ASP A 50 2.91 21.28 -12.84
N ASP A 51 4.18 21.64 -13.00
CA ASP A 51 4.75 22.11 -14.25
C ASP A 51 4.71 20.89 -15.18
N ASP A 52 3.52 20.63 -15.74
CA ASP A 52 3.22 19.72 -16.85
C ASP A 52 3.87 20.24 -18.15
N SER A 53 5.01 20.92 -18.02
CA SER A 53 5.90 21.16 -19.11
C SER A 53 6.32 19.79 -19.65
N ASP A 54 5.93 19.51 -20.90
CA ASP A 54 6.29 18.31 -21.65
C ASP A 54 7.36 18.65 -22.71
N PRO A 55 8.60 18.99 -22.31
CA PRO A 55 9.64 19.40 -23.25
C PRO A 55 10.02 18.27 -24.21
N GLU A 56 9.86 17.00 -23.80
CA GLU A 56 10.12 15.83 -24.64
C GLU A 56 8.95 15.42 -25.54
N GLY A 57 7.76 16.02 -25.38
CA GLY A 57 6.58 15.71 -26.20
C GLY A 57 6.04 14.29 -26.00
N ARG A 58 6.13 13.74 -24.77
CA ARG A 58 5.73 12.37 -24.45
C ARG A 58 4.23 12.22 -24.17
N LEU A 59 3.53 13.31 -23.83
CA LEU A 59 2.11 13.27 -23.50
C LEU A 59 1.24 12.93 -24.72
N GLY A 60 0.12 12.25 -24.44
CA GLY A 60 -0.89 11.92 -25.45
C GLY A 60 -0.45 10.91 -26.53
N ASN A 61 0.75 10.34 -26.43
CA ASN A 61 1.28 9.37 -27.39
C ASN A 61 2.19 8.32 -26.73
N THR A 62 2.64 7.35 -27.51
CA THR A 62 3.54 6.26 -27.08
C THR A 62 4.75 6.10 -27.98
N ASN A 63 5.12 7.13 -28.76
CA ASN A 63 6.22 7.03 -29.73
C ASN A 63 7.58 6.83 -29.04
N TRP A 64 7.69 7.24 -27.77
CA TRP A 64 8.84 7.02 -26.90
C TRP A 64 8.92 5.59 -26.35
N CYS A 65 7.85 4.79 -26.48
CA CYS A 65 7.83 3.42 -25.96
C CYS A 65 8.68 2.49 -26.83
N GLN A 66 9.61 1.78 -26.20
CA GLN A 66 10.45 0.80 -26.88
C GLN A 66 9.99 -0.65 -26.67
N CYS A 67 9.16 -0.91 -25.65
CA CYS A 67 8.70 -2.27 -25.32
C CYS A 67 7.40 -2.68 -26.03
N GLY A 68 6.69 -1.73 -26.64
CA GLY A 68 5.44 -1.95 -27.37
C GLY A 68 4.18 -2.16 -26.52
N HIS A 69 4.27 -1.99 -25.19
CA HIS A 69 3.16 -2.27 -24.26
C HIS A 69 2.72 -1.04 -23.43
N CYS A 70 3.36 0.12 -23.60
CA CYS A 70 2.95 1.34 -22.90
C CYS A 70 1.66 1.91 -23.52
N ILE A 71 0.92 2.66 -22.71
CA ILE A 71 -0.26 3.44 -23.12
C ILE A 71 -0.01 4.93 -22.82
N PRO A 72 -0.71 5.87 -23.48
CA PRO A 72 -0.67 7.28 -23.09
C PRO A 72 -1.10 7.45 -21.63
N MET A 73 -0.32 8.20 -20.86
CA MET A 73 -0.57 8.48 -19.44
C MET A 73 -0.97 9.94 -19.25
N PRO A 74 -1.68 10.29 -18.15
CA PRO A 74 -2.18 11.65 -17.95
C PRO A 74 -1.08 12.65 -17.61
N THR A 75 0.04 12.22 -17.01
CA THR A 75 1.15 13.11 -16.62
C THR A 75 2.47 12.74 -17.30
N VAL A 76 3.37 13.72 -17.47
CA VAL A 76 4.70 13.52 -18.11
C VAL A 76 5.52 12.50 -17.31
N ARG A 77 5.43 12.55 -15.98
CA ARG A 77 6.16 11.65 -15.07
C ARG A 77 5.79 10.18 -15.25
N GLU A 78 4.54 9.91 -15.61
CA GLU A 78 4.04 8.55 -15.85
C GLU A 78 4.34 8.03 -17.25
N CYS A 79 4.71 8.89 -18.20
CA CYS A 79 5.14 8.51 -19.54
C CYS A 79 6.54 7.85 -19.52
N CYS A 80 6.70 6.71 -18.86
CA CYS A 80 7.97 5.98 -18.72
C CYS A 80 7.89 4.56 -19.31
N CYS A 81 8.93 4.14 -20.05
CA CYS A 81 9.01 2.79 -20.61
C CYS A 81 9.72 1.87 -19.61
N CYS A 82 9.32 0.59 -19.54
CA CYS A 82 10.02 -0.39 -18.70
C CYS A 82 11.49 -0.60 -19.10
N LEU A 83 11.87 -0.20 -20.32
CA LEU A 83 13.26 -0.23 -20.82
C LEU A 83 14.07 1.01 -20.41
N ASP A 84 13.42 2.08 -19.94
CA ASP A 84 14.09 3.29 -19.42
C ASP A 84 14.63 3.06 -17.99
N ILE A 85 14.13 2.02 -17.30
CA ILE A 85 14.43 1.73 -15.90
C ILE A 85 15.47 0.60 -15.82
N SER A 86 16.72 0.95 -15.52
CA SER A 86 17.84 -0.02 -15.49
C SER A 86 17.58 -1.26 -14.63
N GLN A 87 16.95 -1.09 -13.46
CA GLN A 87 16.62 -2.19 -12.55
C GLN A 87 15.61 -3.17 -13.17
N VAL A 88 14.63 -2.64 -13.92
CA VAL A 88 13.65 -3.45 -14.63
C VAL A 88 14.32 -4.18 -15.80
N VAL A 89 15.23 -3.52 -16.53
CA VAL A 89 16.04 -4.15 -17.58
C VAL A 89 16.90 -5.29 -17.04
N THR A 90 17.49 -5.14 -15.85
CA THR A 90 18.24 -6.24 -15.21
C THR A 90 17.33 -7.44 -14.94
N LYS A 91 16.11 -7.22 -14.46
CA LYS A 91 15.12 -8.30 -14.21
C LYS A 91 14.64 -8.97 -15.49
N MET A 92 14.45 -8.22 -16.58
CA MET A 92 14.04 -8.79 -17.86
C MET A 92 15.11 -9.62 -18.56
N ASN A 93 16.38 -9.47 -18.16
CA ASN A 93 17.55 -10.13 -18.76
C ASN A 93 18.23 -11.12 -17.79
N GLU A 94 17.46 -11.72 -16.86
CA GLU A 94 17.98 -12.77 -15.99
C GLU A 94 18.43 -14.00 -16.84
N PRO A 95 19.40 -14.82 -16.38
CA PRO A 95 20.08 -15.80 -17.24
C PRO A 95 19.17 -16.84 -17.91
N THR A 96 17.99 -17.08 -17.35
CA THR A 96 17.02 -18.08 -17.81
C THR A 96 15.84 -17.47 -18.57
N VAL A 97 15.75 -16.14 -18.62
CA VAL A 97 14.59 -15.42 -19.16
C VAL A 97 15.08 -14.16 -19.87
N THR A 98 14.76 -14.04 -21.15
CA THR A 98 14.96 -12.80 -21.91
C THR A 98 13.63 -12.41 -22.52
N VAL A 99 13.10 -11.27 -22.08
CA VAL A 99 11.82 -10.74 -22.54
C VAL A 99 11.96 -9.28 -22.97
N ASN A 100 11.08 -8.84 -23.86
CA ASN A 100 11.08 -7.47 -24.40
C ASN A 100 10.26 -6.47 -23.56
N CYS A 101 9.44 -6.96 -22.64
CA CYS A 101 8.64 -6.15 -21.73
C CYS A 101 8.48 -6.83 -20.37
N ILE A 102 8.51 -6.05 -19.29
CA ILE A 102 8.43 -6.57 -17.92
C ILE A 102 7.11 -7.30 -17.65
N THR A 103 6.03 -6.89 -18.31
CA THR A 103 4.70 -7.52 -18.16
C THR A 103 4.66 -8.93 -18.75
N THR A 104 5.56 -9.24 -19.68
CA THR A 104 5.70 -10.58 -20.29
C THR A 104 6.68 -11.48 -19.53
N HIS A 105 7.34 -10.96 -18.50
CA HIS A 105 8.21 -11.75 -17.64
C HIS A 105 7.38 -12.84 -16.92
N PRO A 106 7.82 -14.11 -16.89
CA PRO A 106 7.05 -15.22 -16.32
C PRO A 106 6.71 -15.04 -14.84
N GLY A 107 7.54 -14.28 -14.10
CA GLY A 107 7.26 -13.93 -12.70
C GLY A 107 6.28 -12.78 -12.50
N PHE A 108 5.98 -11.97 -13.52
CA PHE A 108 5.24 -10.72 -13.35
C PHE A 108 3.81 -10.96 -12.86
N HIS A 109 3.10 -11.90 -13.47
CA HIS A 109 1.72 -12.21 -13.08
C HIS A 109 1.63 -12.66 -11.62
N ASN A 110 2.45 -13.65 -11.24
CA ASN A 110 2.39 -14.24 -9.90
C ASN A 110 2.82 -13.27 -8.80
N VAL A 111 3.76 -12.36 -9.08
CA VAL A 111 4.30 -11.44 -8.06
C VAL A 111 3.51 -10.14 -7.97
N CYS A 112 3.04 -9.61 -9.11
CA CYS A 112 2.47 -8.26 -9.18
C CYS A 112 0.95 -8.26 -9.38
N LEU A 113 0.34 -9.34 -9.88
CA LEU A 113 -1.09 -9.39 -10.23
C LEU A 113 -1.89 -10.43 -9.44
N ASP A 114 -1.24 -11.45 -8.86
CA ASP A 114 -1.91 -12.46 -8.05
C ASP A 114 -2.28 -11.88 -6.66
N MET A 115 -3.59 -11.72 -6.44
CA MET A 115 -4.13 -11.14 -5.21
C MET A 115 -3.78 -11.96 -3.96
N TRP A 116 -3.70 -13.30 -4.06
CA TRP A 116 -3.40 -14.15 -2.92
C TRP A 116 -1.94 -14.01 -2.50
N VAL A 117 -1.04 -13.91 -3.49
CA VAL A 117 0.39 -13.63 -3.24
C VAL A 117 0.58 -12.25 -2.62
N LEU A 118 -0.07 -11.22 -3.17
CA LEU A 118 -0.01 -9.85 -2.64
C LEU A 118 -0.56 -9.75 -1.21
N GLN A 119 -1.68 -10.42 -0.92
CA GLN A 119 -2.28 -10.44 0.41
C GLN A 119 -1.37 -11.14 1.42
N ALA A 120 -0.75 -12.27 1.04
CA ALA A 120 0.22 -12.95 1.88
C ALA A 120 1.46 -12.06 2.16
N ALA A 121 2.01 -11.43 1.12
CA ALA A 121 3.13 -10.50 1.25
C ALA A 121 2.80 -9.32 2.19
N TYR A 122 1.59 -8.75 2.07
CA TYR A 122 1.12 -7.69 2.95
C TYR A 122 1.03 -8.13 4.42
N TYR A 123 0.49 -9.32 4.71
CA TYR A 123 0.42 -9.80 6.09
C TYR A 123 1.80 -10.06 6.70
N VAL A 124 2.76 -10.54 5.91
CA VAL A 124 4.15 -10.69 6.34
C VAL A 124 4.77 -9.32 6.63
N TYR A 125 4.63 -8.37 5.70
CA TYR A 125 5.11 -7.01 5.87
C TYR A 125 4.55 -6.37 7.15
N ARG A 126 3.23 -6.47 7.36
CA ARG A 126 2.59 -5.92 8.55
C ARG A 126 3.15 -6.52 9.83
N GLN A 127 3.37 -7.83 9.91
CA GLN A 127 3.95 -8.46 11.11
C GLN A 127 5.35 -7.96 11.44
N GLN A 128 6.18 -7.67 10.41
CA GLN A 128 7.55 -7.21 10.59
C GLN A 128 7.62 -5.73 10.99
N TYR A 129 6.67 -4.90 10.53
CA TYR A 129 6.76 -3.45 10.65
C TYR A 129 5.67 -2.80 11.52
N SER A 130 4.62 -3.52 11.94
CA SER A 130 3.53 -2.96 12.76
C SER A 130 3.93 -2.58 14.20
N ALA A 131 5.15 -2.91 14.62
CA ALA A 131 5.71 -2.51 15.93
C ALA A 131 6.62 -1.26 15.87
N HIS A 132 6.97 -0.76 14.68
CA HIS A 132 8.00 0.28 14.50
C HIS A 132 7.44 1.68 14.17
N THR A 133 6.12 1.89 14.23
CA THR A 133 5.48 3.19 13.92
C THR A 133 5.66 4.27 15.00
N HIS A 134 6.47 4.06 16.04
CA HIS A 134 6.57 5.01 17.17
C HIS A 134 7.86 5.84 17.28
N GLN A 135 8.78 5.81 16.31
CA GLN A 135 9.93 6.73 16.36
C GLN A 135 10.42 7.16 14.97
N GLY A 136 9.70 8.09 14.35
CA GLY A 136 10.27 8.95 13.31
C GLY A 136 11.29 9.88 13.95
N HIS A 137 12.57 9.50 13.91
CA HIS A 137 13.67 10.39 14.28
C HIS A 137 13.89 11.39 13.14
N ILE A 138 13.33 12.58 13.28
CA ILE A 138 13.74 13.77 12.54
C ILE A 138 15.23 14.01 12.84
N HIS A 139 16.09 13.94 11.83
CA HIS A 139 17.46 14.45 11.94
C HIS A 139 17.45 15.86 11.35
N GLU A 140 17.77 16.82 12.21
CA GLU A 140 18.09 18.23 11.93
C GLU A 140 19.33 18.37 11.04
#